data_AF-A0A7C0WQY0-F1
#
_entry.id   AF-A0A7C0WQY0-F1
#
_cell.length_a   1.000
_cell.length_b   1.000
_cell.length_c   1.000
_cell.angle_alpha   90.00
_cell.angle_beta   90.00
_cell.angle_gamma   90.00
#
_symmetry.space_group_name_H-M   'P 1'
#
loop_
_entity.id
_entity.type
_entity.pdbx_description
1 polymer ?
#
loop_
_entity_poly.entity_id
_entity_poly.type
_entity_poly.pdbx_seq_one_letter_code
_entity_poly.pdbx_strand_id
1 'polypeptide(L)'
;MHSPAPLGLEAGARMFALALLLGSVRPGIAAPAFPEFPYPATEKVNRLTFTAFDTETTGFDPHGDRIVEIGAVRFSLGGEIVATNWLINPCRHIPRYLKSVHGITDEMVRNAPVFGEVYPCFLQFCKGTLLLAHNAGFDVSFINAELQRAGLTSPSLPVLDTLRIFRTWYPASPSHSLPSLVKWLRLPHGRFHRAGNDAYYVALIFRRYSAGQLESLRDLLSDAGERVLWISPQ
;
A
#
# COMPACT_ATOMS: atom_id res chain seq x y z
N MET A 1 15.95 -17.01 50.06
CA MET A 1 15.62 -15.58 50.01
C MET A 1 15.70 -15.14 48.56
N HIS A 2 14.57 -14.64 48.06
CA HIS A 2 14.31 -13.81 46.86
C HIS A 2 14.96 -14.09 45.50
N SER A 3 14.08 -14.43 44.55
CA SER A 3 14.07 -14.12 43.10
C SER A 3 14.27 -12.61 42.80
N PRO A 4 14.34 -12.11 41.54
CA PRO A 4 14.34 -12.79 40.22
C PRO A 4 15.33 -12.19 39.16
N ALA A 5 15.30 -12.72 37.93
CA ALA A 5 15.61 -12.03 36.66
C ALA A 5 14.32 -12.05 35.78
N PRO A 6 14.20 -11.37 34.61
CA PRO A 6 14.98 -10.29 33.97
C PRO A 6 14.09 -9.12 33.47
N LEU A 7 14.66 -8.05 32.89
CA LEU A 7 13.92 -7.04 32.10
C LEU A 7 14.83 -6.41 31.03
N GLY A 8 14.46 -6.63 29.76
CA GLY A 8 15.03 -5.98 28.58
C GLY A 8 14.01 -6.08 27.45
N LEU A 9 13.22 -5.02 27.28
CA LEU A 9 12.15 -4.86 26.29
C LEU A 9 12.72 -4.82 24.86
N GLU A 10 12.29 -5.73 23.98
CA GLU A 10 12.14 -5.48 22.54
C GLU A 10 11.01 -6.36 21.97
N ALA A 11 10.36 -5.88 20.88
CA ALA A 11 9.27 -6.50 20.10
C ALA A 11 7.84 -6.40 20.68
N GLY A 12 7.30 -5.18 20.76
CA GLY A 12 5.88 -4.92 21.00
C GLY A 12 5.30 -3.93 19.99
N ALA A 13 5.11 -4.34 18.73
CA ALA A 13 4.40 -3.52 17.74
C ALA A 13 3.39 -4.37 16.96
N ARG A 14 2.15 -3.86 16.82
CA ARG A 14 1.08 -4.23 15.85
C ARG A 14 -0.16 -5.03 16.30
N MET A 15 -0.70 -4.87 17.52
CA MET A 15 -2.05 -5.42 17.84
C MET A 15 -3.03 -4.43 18.52
N PHE A 16 -2.78 -3.13 18.50
CA PHE A 16 -3.60 -2.17 19.28
C PHE A 16 -4.72 -1.44 18.50
N ALA A 17 -4.86 -1.65 17.19
CA ALA A 17 -5.76 -0.83 16.38
C ALA A 17 -7.25 -1.24 16.40
N LEU A 18 -7.63 -2.38 16.99
CA LEU A 18 -9.02 -2.86 16.92
C LEU A 18 -9.89 -2.47 18.12
N ALA A 19 -9.30 -2.24 19.30
CA ALA A 19 -10.07 -2.04 20.53
C ALA A 19 -10.87 -0.72 20.55
N LEU A 20 -10.44 0.30 19.79
CA LEU A 20 -11.12 1.61 19.75
C LEU A 20 -12.33 1.65 18.80
N LEU A 21 -12.49 0.66 17.92
CA LEU A 21 -13.64 0.54 17.02
C LEU A 21 -14.87 -0.12 17.68
N LEU A 22 -14.78 -0.59 18.93
CA LEU A 22 -15.84 -1.33 19.64
C LEU A 22 -16.35 -0.66 20.94
N GLY A 23 -16.07 0.62 21.15
CA GLY A 23 -16.87 1.44 22.09
C GLY A 23 -16.74 1.11 23.58
N SER A 24 -15.55 0.79 24.09
CA SER A 24 -15.32 0.84 25.55
C SER A 24 -13.99 1.52 25.89
N VAL A 25 -14.06 2.78 26.32
CA VAL A 25 -12.89 3.60 26.70
C VAL A 25 -12.65 3.46 28.20
N ARG A 26 -11.43 3.10 28.60
CA ARG A 26 -10.93 3.38 29.96
C ARG A 26 -10.37 4.81 29.98
N PRO A 27 -10.72 5.66 30.97
CA PRO A 27 -10.18 7.01 31.06
C PRO A 27 -8.75 6.96 31.61
N GLY A 28 -7.83 7.77 31.06
CA GLY A 28 -6.61 8.15 31.78
C GLY A 28 -5.27 8.11 31.05
N ILE A 29 -5.22 7.71 29.77
CA ILE A 29 -4.01 7.90 28.95
C ILE A 29 -4.47 8.50 27.63
N ALA A 30 -4.03 9.72 27.34
CA ALA A 30 -4.22 10.29 26.01
C ALA A 30 -3.44 9.40 25.03
N ALA A 31 -4.15 8.51 24.35
CA ALA A 31 -3.60 7.78 23.23
C ALA A 31 -3.08 8.81 22.22
N PRO A 32 -1.90 8.60 21.60
CA PRO A 32 -1.51 9.41 20.46
C PRO A 32 -2.67 9.35 19.46
N ALA A 33 -3.15 10.52 19.02
CA ALA A 33 -4.21 10.60 18.03
C ALA A 33 -3.81 9.71 16.86
N PHE A 34 -4.57 8.64 16.62
CA PHE A 34 -4.45 7.89 15.39
C PHE A 34 -4.54 8.92 14.25
N PRO A 35 -3.79 8.77 13.15
CA PRO A 35 -4.32 9.26 11.90
C PRO A 35 -5.59 8.43 11.70
N GLU A 36 -6.73 9.04 12.03
CA GLU A 36 -8.03 8.47 11.71
C GLU A 36 -7.96 8.00 10.26
N PHE A 37 -8.48 6.80 9.99
CA PHE A 37 -8.87 6.50 8.63
C PHE A 37 -9.60 7.74 8.08
N PRO A 38 -9.41 8.11 6.81
CA PRO A 38 -10.06 9.31 6.27
C PRO A 38 -11.60 9.25 6.32
N TYR A 39 -12.16 8.13 6.80
CA TYR A 39 -13.56 7.80 6.87
C TYR A 39 -13.88 7.05 8.17
N PRO A 40 -15.08 7.23 8.75
CA PRO A 40 -15.55 6.41 9.86
C PRO A 40 -15.76 4.96 9.43
N ALA A 41 -15.71 4.02 10.38
CA ALA A 41 -15.87 2.58 10.11
C ALA A 41 -17.22 2.21 9.47
N THR A 42 -18.25 3.01 9.74
CA THR A 42 -19.60 2.87 9.18
C THR A 42 -19.75 3.51 7.81
N GLU A 43 -18.73 4.20 7.29
CA GLU A 43 -18.80 4.81 5.97
C GLU A 43 -19.03 3.75 4.90
N LYS A 44 -19.94 4.04 3.98
CA LYS A 44 -20.29 3.09 2.93
C LYS A 44 -19.14 2.98 1.93
N VAL A 45 -18.77 1.75 1.55
CA VAL A 45 -17.63 1.53 0.64
C VAL A 45 -17.82 2.25 -0.70
N ASN A 46 -19.06 2.38 -1.18
CA ASN A 46 -19.37 3.10 -2.42
C ASN A 46 -19.19 4.63 -2.35
N ARG A 47 -19.01 5.20 -1.16
CA ARG A 47 -18.69 6.63 -0.94
C ARG A 47 -17.19 6.87 -0.75
N LEU A 48 -16.40 5.80 -0.64
CA LEU A 48 -14.96 5.89 -0.49
C LEU A 48 -14.28 6.14 -1.84
N THR A 49 -13.18 6.89 -1.79
CA THR A 49 -12.21 6.96 -2.87
C THR A 49 -10.96 6.18 -2.47
N PHE A 50 -10.40 5.43 -3.41
CA PHE A 50 -9.22 4.61 -3.21
C PHE A 50 -8.08 5.12 -4.08
N THR A 51 -6.85 4.88 -3.63
CA THR A 51 -5.67 4.96 -4.49
C THR A 51 -4.93 3.63 -4.40
N ALA A 52 -4.98 2.85 -5.48
CA ALA A 52 -4.09 1.71 -5.63
C ALA A 52 -2.70 2.20 -6.05
N PHE A 53 -1.64 1.64 -5.51
CA PHE A 53 -0.28 1.95 -5.92
C PHE A 53 0.62 0.72 -5.91
N ASP A 54 1.73 0.83 -6.64
CA ASP A 54 2.76 -0.19 -6.78
C ASP A 54 4.13 0.50 -6.98
N THR A 55 5.21 -0.21 -6.65
CA THR A 55 6.58 0.27 -6.78
C THR A 55 7.48 -0.69 -7.56
N GLU A 56 8.29 -0.15 -8.44
CA GLU A 56 9.40 -0.88 -9.05
C GLU A 56 10.71 -0.43 -8.41
N THR A 57 11.66 -1.35 -8.26
CA THR A 57 12.84 -1.13 -7.41
C THR A 57 14.14 -1.62 -8.06
N THR A 58 15.29 -1.26 -7.48
CA THR A 58 16.61 -1.77 -7.88
C THR A 58 16.98 -3.11 -7.24
N GLY A 59 16.08 -3.71 -6.46
CA GLY A 59 16.23 -5.00 -5.80
C GLY A 59 15.14 -5.25 -4.77
N PHE A 60 15.33 -6.21 -3.87
CA PHE A 60 14.28 -6.68 -2.97
C PHE A 60 14.49 -6.29 -1.51
N ASP A 61 15.63 -5.67 -1.18
CA ASP A 61 15.93 -5.23 0.17
C ASP A 61 15.65 -3.72 0.31
N PRO A 62 14.62 -3.29 1.06
CA PRO A 62 14.31 -1.88 1.23
C PRO A 62 15.40 -1.10 1.97
N HIS A 63 16.40 -1.73 2.61
CA HIS A 63 17.51 -1.03 3.25
C HIS A 63 18.66 -0.75 2.27
N GLY A 64 18.97 -1.72 1.41
CA GLY A 64 20.01 -1.61 0.39
C GLY A 64 19.56 -1.02 -0.94
N ASP A 65 18.34 -1.31 -1.39
CA ASP A 65 17.83 -0.99 -2.74
C ASP A 65 16.91 0.24 -2.75
N ARG A 66 16.63 0.74 -3.96
CA ARG A 66 15.99 2.03 -4.21
C ARG A 66 14.75 1.89 -5.09
N ILE A 67 13.80 2.80 -4.96
CA ILE A 67 12.64 2.88 -5.85
C ILE A 67 13.05 3.51 -7.19
N VAL A 68 12.53 3.00 -8.30
CA VAL A 68 12.73 3.53 -9.67
C VAL A 68 11.43 3.95 -10.36
N GLU A 69 10.27 3.47 -9.92
CA GLU A 69 8.95 3.92 -10.38
C GLU A 69 7.93 3.82 -9.24
N ILE A 70 7.02 4.79 -9.17
CA ILE A 70 5.77 4.68 -8.42
C ILE A 70 4.63 4.83 -9.42
N GLY A 71 3.75 3.84 -9.46
CA GLY A 71 2.51 3.89 -10.22
C GLY A 71 1.34 4.05 -9.26
N ALA A 72 0.40 4.93 -9.57
CA ALA A 72 -0.77 5.16 -8.73
C ALA A 72 -2.04 5.33 -9.56
N VAL A 73 -3.12 4.73 -9.08
CA VAL A 73 -4.44 4.73 -9.70
C VAL A 73 -5.48 5.11 -8.66
N ARG A 74 -6.05 6.31 -8.81
CA ARG A 74 -7.14 6.82 -8.00
C ARG A 74 -8.47 6.43 -8.62
N PHE A 75 -9.38 5.88 -7.83
CA PHE A 75 -10.69 5.45 -8.32
C PHE A 75 -11.77 5.47 -7.23
N SER A 76 -13.03 5.52 -7.67
CA SER A 76 -14.20 5.18 -6.87
C SER A 76 -14.92 3.99 -7.52
N LEU A 77 -15.82 3.32 -6.78
CA LEU A 77 -16.49 2.11 -7.29
C LEU A 77 -17.37 2.40 -8.53
N GLY A 78 -18.03 3.55 -8.56
CA GLY A 78 -18.94 3.96 -9.64
C GLY A 78 -18.41 5.04 -10.58
N GLY A 79 -17.24 5.61 -10.31
CA GLY A 79 -16.76 6.79 -11.02
C GLY A 79 -15.54 6.56 -11.90
N GLU A 80 -14.85 7.68 -12.16
CA GLU A 80 -13.66 7.76 -12.99
C GLU A 80 -12.45 7.09 -12.35
N ILE A 81 -11.56 6.58 -13.20
CA ILE A 81 -10.24 6.10 -12.85
C ILE A 81 -9.22 7.10 -13.37
N VAL A 82 -8.39 7.64 -12.49
CA VAL A 82 -7.28 8.53 -12.84
C VAL A 82 -5.98 7.81 -12.52
N ALA A 83 -5.09 7.70 -13.51
CA ALA A 83 -3.81 7.02 -13.35
C ALA A 83 -2.64 8.00 -13.54
N THR A 84 -1.57 7.78 -12.80
CA THR A 84 -0.32 8.53 -12.92
C THR A 84 0.86 7.62 -12.62
N ASN A 85 2.03 7.97 -13.16
CA ASN A 85 3.28 7.25 -12.95
C ASN A 85 4.40 8.26 -12.77
N TRP A 86 5.31 7.97 -11.85
CA TRP A 86 6.52 8.75 -11.64
C TRP A 86 7.73 7.84 -11.77
N LEU A 87 8.59 8.13 -12.75
CA LEU A 87 9.94 7.59 -12.77
C LEU A 87 10.78 8.33 -11.72
N ILE A 88 11.66 7.59 -11.06
CA ILE A 88 12.52 8.09 -10.00
C ILE A 88 13.96 7.75 -10.33
N ASN A 89 14.85 8.74 -10.22
CA ASN A 89 16.28 8.49 -10.26
C ASN A 89 16.72 7.83 -8.94
N PRO A 90 17.18 6.57 -8.93
CA PRO A 90 17.58 5.89 -7.71
C PRO A 90 18.99 6.29 -7.24
N CYS A 91 19.66 7.20 -7.95
CA CYS A 91 21.06 7.61 -7.77
C CYS A 91 22.04 6.43 -7.79
N ARG A 92 21.72 5.39 -8.57
CA ARG A 92 22.53 4.17 -8.72
C ARG A 92 22.17 3.43 -10.01
N HIS A 93 22.98 2.44 -10.36
CA HIS A 93 22.69 1.55 -11.47
C HIS A 93 21.58 0.54 -11.12
N ILE A 94 20.67 0.32 -12.07
CA ILE A 94 19.62 -0.70 -11.99
C ILE A 94 20.18 -2.05 -12.47
N PRO A 95 20.17 -3.13 -11.65
CA PRO A 95 20.65 -4.44 -12.08
C PRO A 95 19.96 -4.95 -13.35
N ARG A 96 20.74 -5.61 -14.24
CA ARG A 96 20.23 -6.09 -15.54
C ARG A 96 18.98 -6.97 -15.42
N TYR A 97 18.93 -7.84 -14.41
CA TYR A 97 17.81 -8.75 -14.24
C TYR A 97 16.50 -7.99 -13.91
N LEU A 98 16.56 -6.86 -13.20
CA LEU A 98 15.37 -6.04 -12.94
C LEU A 98 14.95 -5.20 -14.13
N LYS A 99 15.91 -4.69 -14.92
CA LYS A 99 15.59 -4.11 -16.23
C LYS A 99 14.79 -5.09 -17.10
N SER A 100 15.12 -6.38 -17.07
CA SER A 100 14.38 -7.41 -17.79
C SER A 100 12.96 -7.65 -17.23
N VAL A 101 12.74 -7.41 -15.94
CA VAL A 101 11.43 -7.52 -15.29
C VAL A 101 10.59 -6.29 -15.65
N HIS A 102 10.97 -5.11 -15.18
CA HIS A 102 10.14 -3.91 -15.28
C HIS A 102 10.37 -3.07 -16.55
N GLY A 103 11.47 -3.28 -17.27
CA GLY A 103 11.80 -2.54 -18.50
C GLY A 103 12.39 -1.14 -18.31
N ILE A 104 12.38 -0.60 -17.10
CA ILE A 104 13.02 0.68 -16.76
C ILE A 104 14.54 0.56 -16.89
N THR A 105 15.15 1.44 -17.68
CA THR A 105 16.61 1.49 -17.90
C THR A 105 17.25 2.66 -17.14
N ASP A 106 18.58 2.62 -16.95
CA ASP A 106 19.28 3.76 -16.33
C ASP A 106 19.11 5.05 -17.14
N GLU A 107 18.96 4.95 -18.46
CA GLU A 107 18.74 6.10 -19.35
C GLU A 107 17.39 6.76 -19.09
N MET A 108 16.33 5.96 -18.87
CA MET A 108 14.99 6.46 -18.57
C MET A 108 14.94 7.25 -17.26
N VAL A 109 15.73 6.84 -16.25
CA VAL A 109 15.70 7.46 -14.91
C VAL A 109 16.82 8.46 -14.67
N ARG A 110 17.80 8.58 -15.58
CA ARG A 110 18.99 9.44 -15.40
C ARG A 110 18.63 10.88 -15.06
N ASN A 111 17.64 11.42 -15.78
CA ASN A 111 17.18 12.81 -15.63
C ASN A 111 15.82 12.89 -14.92
N ALA A 112 15.33 11.77 -14.38
CA ALA A 112 14.10 11.77 -13.59
C ALA A 112 14.36 12.43 -12.22
N PRO A 113 13.34 12.98 -11.56
CA PRO A 113 13.48 13.50 -10.21
C PRO A 113 13.89 12.40 -9.21
N VAL A 114 14.54 12.78 -8.12
CA VAL A 114 14.82 11.83 -7.03
C VAL A 114 13.57 11.59 -6.18
N PHE A 115 13.56 10.55 -5.36
CA PHE A 115 12.39 10.19 -4.53
C PHE A 115 11.85 11.37 -3.73
N GLY A 116 12.74 12.19 -3.15
CA GLY A 116 12.33 13.32 -2.31
C GLY A 116 11.54 14.41 -3.06
N GLU A 117 11.70 14.50 -4.38
CA GLU A 117 10.96 15.43 -5.25
C GLU A 117 9.64 14.81 -5.73
N VAL A 118 9.61 13.49 -5.91
CA VAL A 118 8.40 12.75 -6.34
C VAL A 118 7.40 12.55 -5.20
N TYR A 119 7.89 12.26 -3.99
CA TYR A 119 7.02 11.88 -2.87
C TYR A 119 5.93 12.91 -2.54
N PRO A 120 6.18 14.24 -2.51
CA PRO A 120 5.13 15.22 -2.29
C PRO A 120 4.00 15.16 -3.33
N CYS A 121 4.34 14.83 -4.59
CA CYS A 121 3.35 14.67 -5.67
C CYS A 121 2.49 13.42 -5.46
N PHE A 122 3.12 12.30 -5.08
CA PHE A 122 2.42 11.07 -4.71
C PHE A 122 1.50 11.28 -3.50
N LEU A 123 2.00 11.90 -2.43
CA LEU A 123 1.23 12.22 -1.24
C LEU A 123 -0.01 13.08 -1.57
N GLN A 124 0.17 14.10 -2.42
CA GLN A 124 -0.92 14.96 -2.86
C GLN A 124 -1.96 14.19 -3.70
N PHE A 125 -1.52 13.29 -4.59
CA PHE A 125 -2.42 12.45 -5.38
C PHE A 125 -3.29 11.53 -4.49
N CYS A 126 -2.67 11.00 -3.43
CA CYS A 126 -3.29 10.12 -2.44
C CYS A 126 -4.24 10.83 -1.46
N LYS A 127 -4.27 12.17 -1.43
CA LYS A 127 -5.05 12.95 -0.47
C LYS A 127 -6.54 12.58 -0.49
N GLY A 128 -7.09 12.28 0.68
CA GLY A 128 -8.50 11.93 0.86
C GLY A 128 -8.87 10.56 0.30
N THR A 129 -7.92 9.64 0.16
CA THR A 129 -8.17 8.28 -0.35
C THR A 129 -7.69 7.23 0.63
N LEU A 130 -8.30 6.05 0.55
CA LEU A 130 -7.78 4.86 1.22
C LEU A 130 -6.77 4.17 0.30
N LEU A 131 -5.55 3.92 0.80
CA LEU A 131 -4.50 3.34 -0.01
C LEU A 131 -4.62 1.83 -0.09
N LEU A 132 -4.37 1.30 -1.29
CA LEU A 132 -4.36 -0.11 -1.60
C LEU A 132 -3.02 -0.45 -2.26
N ALA A 133 -2.40 -1.56 -1.86
CA ALA A 133 -1.29 -2.16 -2.60
C ALA A 133 -1.45 -3.69 -2.55
N HIS A 134 -0.81 -4.40 -3.47
CA HIS A 134 -0.91 -5.86 -3.54
C HIS A 134 0.36 -6.51 -3.01
N ASN A 135 0.26 -7.29 -1.93
CA ASN A 135 1.43 -7.66 -1.12
C ASN A 135 2.10 -6.41 -0.53
N ALA A 136 1.27 -5.50 -0.02
CA ALA A 136 1.62 -4.13 0.36
C ALA A 136 2.78 -3.96 1.35
N GLY A 137 3.18 -5.04 2.05
CA GLY A 137 4.35 -5.02 2.92
C GLY A 137 5.64 -4.63 2.18
N PHE A 138 5.76 -5.05 0.92
CA PHE A 138 6.89 -4.71 0.07
C PHE A 138 6.94 -3.19 -0.21
N ASP A 139 5.91 -2.65 -0.85
CA ASP A 139 5.87 -1.24 -1.26
C ASP A 139 5.96 -0.28 -0.08
N VAL A 140 5.24 -0.59 1.01
CA VAL A 140 5.26 0.21 2.24
C VAL A 140 6.67 0.24 2.85
N SER A 141 7.38 -0.89 2.84
CA SER A 141 8.75 -0.93 3.38
C SER A 141 9.71 -0.08 2.57
N PHE A 142 9.60 -0.09 1.23
CA PHE A 142 10.43 0.72 0.34
C PHE A 142 10.12 2.22 0.49
N ILE A 143 8.85 2.61 0.52
CA ILE A 143 8.47 4.02 0.72
C ILE A 143 8.97 4.53 2.07
N ASN A 144 8.82 3.76 3.15
CA ASN A 144 9.31 4.18 4.47
C ASN A 144 10.83 4.31 4.51
N ALA A 145 11.57 3.39 3.89
CA ALA A 145 13.02 3.48 3.81
C ALA A 145 13.47 4.69 2.97
N GLU A 146 12.80 5.00 1.87
CA GLU A 146 13.09 6.19 1.08
C GLU A 146 12.77 7.50 1.82
N LEU A 147 11.66 7.55 2.58
CA LEU A 147 11.34 8.67 3.45
C LEU A 147 12.44 8.90 4.49
N GLN A 148 12.90 7.83 5.15
CA GLN A 148 13.98 7.90 6.13
C GLN A 148 15.28 8.40 5.50
N ARG A 149 15.67 7.87 4.33
CA ARG A 149 16.88 8.31 3.61
C ARG A 149 16.82 9.76 3.16
N ALA A 150 15.66 10.20 2.69
CA ALA A 150 15.45 11.56 2.23
C ALA A 150 15.28 12.56 3.39
N GLY A 151 15.21 12.09 4.64
CA GLY A 151 14.92 12.94 5.80
C GLY A 151 13.54 13.59 5.71
N LEU A 152 12.59 12.95 5.02
CA LEU A 152 11.26 13.48 4.80
C LEU A 152 10.30 13.00 5.89
N THR A 153 9.58 13.95 6.48
CA THR A 153 8.41 13.64 7.30
C THR A 153 7.21 13.38 6.41
N SER A 154 6.34 12.45 6.83
CA SER A 154 5.04 12.22 6.19
C SER A 154 3.97 12.06 7.26
N PRO A 155 2.73 12.53 7.02
CA PRO A 155 1.59 12.01 7.78
C PRO A 155 1.54 10.49 7.64
N SER A 156 1.09 9.78 8.67
CA SER A 156 0.95 8.33 8.56
C SER A 156 -0.26 8.00 7.67
N LEU A 157 -0.04 7.26 6.59
CA LEU A 157 -1.08 6.88 5.64
C LEU A 157 -1.46 5.41 5.83
N PRO A 158 -2.73 5.07 6.08
CA PRO A 158 -3.18 3.68 6.17
C PRO A 158 -3.20 3.03 4.79
N VAL A 159 -2.61 1.84 4.69
CA VAL A 159 -2.57 1.01 3.49
C VAL A 159 -3.19 -0.35 3.78
N LEU A 160 -4.15 -0.75 2.95
CA LEU A 160 -4.72 -2.10 2.97
C LEU A 160 -4.02 -3.01 1.96
N ASP A 161 -3.73 -4.22 2.39
CA ASP A 161 -3.10 -5.24 1.55
C ASP A 161 -4.16 -6.03 0.77
N THR A 162 -4.24 -5.76 -0.53
CA THR A 162 -5.20 -6.41 -1.41
C THR A 162 -4.90 -7.89 -1.64
N LEU A 163 -3.68 -8.38 -1.37
CA LEU A 163 -3.42 -9.82 -1.39
C LEU A 163 -4.27 -10.55 -0.35
N ARG A 164 -4.42 -9.97 0.85
CA ARG A 164 -5.26 -10.54 1.92
C ARG A 164 -6.74 -10.44 1.56
N ILE A 165 -7.17 -9.26 1.12
CA ILE A 165 -8.54 -9.01 0.69
C ILE A 165 -8.95 -9.98 -0.43
N PHE A 166 -8.12 -10.11 -1.47
CA PHE A 166 -8.43 -10.97 -2.61
C PHE A 166 -8.40 -12.46 -2.28
N ARG A 167 -7.69 -12.88 -1.22
CA ARG A 167 -7.80 -14.27 -0.69
C ARG A 167 -9.18 -14.53 -0.10
N THR A 168 -9.72 -13.57 0.63
CA THR A 168 -11.07 -13.65 1.18
C THR A 168 -12.11 -13.63 0.07
N TRP A 169 -11.93 -12.78 -0.93
CA TRP A 169 -12.90 -12.57 -2.02
C TRP A 169 -12.89 -13.68 -3.08
N TYR A 170 -11.73 -14.28 -3.34
CA TYR A 170 -11.54 -15.29 -4.39
C TYR A 170 -10.88 -16.57 -3.85
N PRO A 171 -11.52 -17.28 -2.89
CA PRO A 171 -10.92 -18.45 -2.25
C PRO A 171 -10.68 -19.62 -3.23
N ALA A 172 -11.42 -19.66 -4.34
CA ALA A 172 -11.29 -20.68 -5.39
C ALA A 172 -10.18 -20.37 -6.42
N SER A 173 -9.52 -19.20 -6.35
CA SER A 173 -8.41 -18.90 -7.25
C SER A 173 -7.22 -19.80 -6.96
N PRO A 174 -6.56 -20.40 -7.98
CA PRO A 174 -5.40 -21.28 -7.76
C PRO A 174 -4.18 -20.53 -7.21
N SER A 175 -4.11 -19.22 -7.41
CA SER A 175 -3.08 -18.33 -6.89
C SER A 175 -3.65 -16.92 -6.75
N HIS A 176 -3.17 -16.19 -5.75
CA HIS A 176 -3.54 -14.80 -5.51
C HIS A 176 -2.47 -13.81 -5.93
N SER A 177 -1.45 -14.23 -6.68
CA SER A 177 -0.58 -13.26 -7.33
C SER A 177 -1.38 -12.45 -8.35
N LEU A 178 -1.05 -11.16 -8.48
CA LEU A 178 -1.77 -10.25 -9.37
C LEU A 178 -1.88 -10.78 -10.81
N PRO A 179 -0.81 -11.30 -11.46
CA PRO A 179 -0.94 -11.89 -12.80
C PRO A 179 -1.88 -13.10 -12.86
N SER A 180 -1.88 -13.93 -11.81
CA SER A 180 -2.76 -15.10 -11.74
C SER A 180 -4.23 -14.68 -11.62
N LEU A 181 -4.53 -13.69 -10.78
CA LEU A 181 -5.89 -13.17 -10.60
C LEU A 181 -6.40 -12.48 -11.86
N VAL A 182 -5.58 -11.64 -12.51
CA VAL A 182 -5.93 -10.98 -13.77
C VAL A 182 -6.30 -12.02 -14.84
N LYS A 183 -5.49 -13.07 -14.97
CA LYS A 183 -5.77 -14.18 -15.91
C LYS A 183 -7.02 -14.97 -15.52
N TRP A 184 -7.17 -15.32 -14.24
CA TRP A 184 -8.29 -16.12 -13.74
C TRP A 184 -9.63 -15.39 -13.90
N LEU A 185 -9.66 -14.08 -13.63
CA LEU A 185 -10.82 -13.21 -13.82
C LEU A 185 -11.07 -12.82 -15.27
N ARG A 186 -10.21 -13.25 -16.20
CA ARG A 186 -10.28 -12.92 -17.63
C ARG A 186 -10.31 -11.42 -17.90
N LEU A 187 -9.57 -10.64 -17.10
CA LEU A 187 -9.44 -9.21 -17.33
C LEU A 187 -8.55 -8.96 -18.57
N PRO A 188 -8.82 -7.90 -19.35
CA PRO A 188 -7.88 -7.43 -20.35
C PRO A 188 -6.53 -7.19 -19.71
N HIS A 189 -5.46 -7.75 -20.29
CA HIS A 189 -4.12 -7.63 -19.74
C HIS A 189 -3.13 -7.20 -20.83
N GLY A 190 -2.25 -6.27 -20.46
CA GLY A 190 -0.99 -5.95 -21.11
C GLY A 190 0.19 -6.41 -20.27
N ARG A 191 1.25 -5.61 -20.28
CA ARG A 191 2.51 -5.90 -19.59
C ARG A 191 2.39 -5.75 -18.06
N PHE A 192 2.76 -6.80 -17.32
CA PHE A 192 3.00 -6.77 -15.86
C PHE A 192 4.38 -6.20 -15.54
N HIS A 193 4.62 -5.84 -14.29
CA HIS A 193 5.85 -5.20 -13.83
C HIS A 193 6.03 -3.82 -14.47
N ARG A 194 4.94 -3.07 -14.45
CA ARG A 194 4.93 -1.64 -14.69
C ARG A 194 3.99 -1.09 -13.65
N ALA A 195 4.50 -0.25 -12.77
CA ALA A 195 3.80 0.06 -11.52
C ALA A 195 2.37 0.57 -11.76
N GLY A 196 2.17 1.42 -12.77
CA GLY A 196 0.84 1.93 -13.11
C GLY A 196 -0.12 0.87 -13.64
N ASN A 197 0.38 -0.12 -14.39
CA ASN A 197 -0.44 -1.21 -14.89
C ASN A 197 -0.89 -2.12 -13.75
N ASP A 198 0.03 -2.41 -12.82
CA ASP A 198 -0.24 -3.28 -11.68
C ASP A 198 -1.21 -2.60 -10.69
N ALA A 199 -1.01 -1.31 -10.39
CA ALA A 199 -1.98 -0.50 -9.66
C ALA A 199 -3.35 -0.44 -10.35
N TYR A 200 -3.38 -0.39 -11.70
CA TYR A 200 -4.63 -0.41 -12.47
C TYR A 200 -5.35 -1.76 -12.37
N TYR A 201 -4.64 -2.88 -12.43
CA TYR A 201 -5.26 -4.19 -12.23
C TYR A 201 -5.83 -4.35 -10.82
N VAL A 202 -5.12 -3.86 -9.80
CA VAL A 202 -5.66 -3.82 -8.43
C VAL A 202 -6.99 -3.07 -8.41
N ALA A 203 -7.07 -1.89 -9.02
CA ALA A 203 -8.30 -1.11 -9.11
C ALA A 203 -9.44 -1.87 -9.84
N LEU A 204 -9.13 -2.53 -10.97
CA LEU A 204 -10.12 -3.29 -11.74
C LEU A 204 -10.67 -4.48 -10.95
N ILE A 205 -9.79 -5.29 -10.35
CA ILE A 205 -10.18 -6.44 -9.53
C ILE A 205 -11.03 -5.95 -8.36
N PHE A 206 -10.59 -4.87 -7.70
CA PHE A 206 -11.28 -4.31 -6.56
C PHE A 206 -12.71 -3.87 -6.90
N ARG A 207 -12.87 -3.10 -7.99
CA ARG A 207 -14.18 -2.67 -8.49
C ARG A 207 -15.08 -3.85 -8.88
N ARG A 208 -14.51 -4.87 -9.52
CA ARG A 208 -15.25 -6.04 -10.02
C ARG A 208 -15.94 -6.83 -8.90
N TYR A 209 -15.32 -6.94 -7.73
CA TYR A 209 -15.89 -7.61 -6.57
C TYR A 209 -16.82 -6.70 -5.77
N SER A 210 -16.37 -5.47 -5.49
CA SER A 210 -17.04 -4.55 -4.58
C SER A 210 -18.44 -4.10 -5.05
N ALA A 211 -18.76 -4.29 -6.33
CA ALA A 211 -20.05 -3.91 -6.92
C ALA A 211 -21.29 -4.65 -6.34
N GLY A 212 -21.13 -5.59 -5.38
CA GLY A 212 -22.27 -6.25 -4.76
C GLY A 212 -22.02 -7.02 -3.46
N GLN A 213 -20.94 -6.72 -2.71
CA GLN A 213 -20.54 -7.53 -1.53
C GLN A 213 -20.14 -6.71 -0.29
N LEU A 214 -19.76 -5.43 -0.43
CA LEU A 214 -19.26 -4.62 0.69
C LEU A 214 -20.23 -3.50 1.04
N GLU A 215 -20.65 -3.43 2.29
CA GLU A 215 -21.53 -2.37 2.78
C GLU A 215 -20.73 -1.21 3.37
N SER A 216 -19.73 -1.49 4.21
CA SER A 216 -19.02 -0.50 5.00
C SER A 216 -17.49 -0.68 5.03
N LEU A 217 -16.76 0.35 5.44
CA LEU A 217 -15.31 0.27 5.68
C LEU A 217 -14.95 -0.83 6.70
N ARG A 218 -15.80 -1.08 7.70
CA ARG A 218 -15.60 -2.16 8.67
C ARG A 218 -15.52 -3.53 7.98
N ASP A 219 -16.39 -3.79 7.02
CA ASP A 219 -16.41 -5.07 6.28
C ASP A 219 -15.12 -5.23 5.48
N LEU A 220 -14.70 -4.16 4.79
CA LEU A 220 -13.43 -4.14 4.06
C LEU A 220 -12.22 -4.38 4.97
N LEU A 221 -12.21 -3.81 6.18
CA LEU A 221 -11.16 -4.06 7.17
C LEU A 221 -11.17 -5.50 7.67
N SER A 222 -12.35 -6.08 7.86
CA SER A 222 -12.50 -7.50 8.23
C SER A 222 -11.93 -8.41 7.14
N ASP A 223 -12.23 -8.12 5.86
CA ASP A 223 -11.71 -8.87 4.72
C ASP A 223 -10.20 -8.73 4.54
N ALA A 224 -9.63 -7.60 4.93
CA ALA A 224 -8.17 -7.41 5.05
C ALA A 224 -7.55 -8.19 6.23
N GLY A 225 -8.35 -8.90 7.01
CA GLY A 225 -7.96 -9.58 8.24
C GLY A 225 -7.49 -8.61 9.30
N GLU A 226 -8.16 -7.46 9.40
CA GLU A 226 -7.96 -6.38 10.38
C GLU A 226 -6.54 -5.82 10.45
N ARG A 227 -5.76 -6.05 9.38
CA ARG A 227 -4.36 -5.64 9.31
C ARG A 227 -4.21 -4.41 8.43
N VAL A 228 -3.75 -3.33 9.05
CA VAL A 228 -3.43 -2.08 8.38
C VAL A 228 -1.93 -1.88 8.39
N LEU A 229 -1.36 -1.58 7.24
CA LEU A 229 0.03 -1.15 7.09
C LEU A 229 0.08 0.38 7.05
N TRP A 230 1.25 0.94 7.33
CA TRP A 230 1.39 2.38 7.45
C TRP A 230 2.61 2.86 6.69
N ILE A 231 2.40 3.79 5.76
CA ILE A 231 3.48 4.66 5.30
C ILE A 231 3.67 5.71 6.39
N SER A 232 4.75 5.61 7.13
CA SER A 232 5.10 6.51 8.23
C SER A 232 6.61 6.42 8.43
N PRO A 233 7.34 7.53 8.27
CA PRO A 233 8.75 7.55 8.67
C PRO A 233 8.77 7.32 10.18
N GLN A 234 9.41 6.23 10.60
CA GLN A 234 9.68 5.95 12.01
C GLN A 234 10.97 6.64 12.42
#